data_AF-A0A4Y7IYG9-F1
#
_entry.id   AF-A0A4Y7IYG9-F1
#
_cell.length_a   1.000
_cell.length_b   1.000
_cell.length_c   1.000
_cell.angle_alpha   90.00
_cell.angle_beta   90.00
_cell.angle_gamma   90.00
#
_symmetry.space_group_name_H-M   'P 1'
#
loop_
_entity.id
_entity.type
_entity.pdbx_description
1 polymer ?
#
loop_
_entity_poly.entity_id
_entity_poly.type
_entity_poly.pdbx_seq_one_letter_code
_entity_poly.pdbx_strand_id
1 'polypeptide(L)'
;METPKEIFLKDYKKPDYYFDTVDLTFSLGEEHTIVSSNITVYPRIEGNSSPPPPLVLDGVDLKLVSIKVDGKELQKQDYHLDARHLTISSPPSTARFTLQIVTEIQPQNNTSLEGLYKSSGNFVTHCEAEGFRKITYYQDRPDIMAKYTCRVEGDKALYPVLLSNGNLVEEGNLEGGKHYAVWEDPHKKPCYLFALVAGQLQSRDDSFVTRSGRKVSLRIWTTAEDLPKTVHAMSSLKAAMKWDEDVFGLEYDLDLFNIVVVADFNMGAMENKSLKCLFWRHLRLLRMQNMLEFKGLSLTSIFITGLETG
;
A
#
# COMPACT_ATOMS: atom_id res chain seq x y z
N MET A 1 -13.78 -22.30 12.00
CA MET A 1 -12.74 -21.92 11.03
C MET A 1 -12.67 -23.01 9.99
N GLU A 2 -12.94 -22.69 8.72
CA GLU A 2 -12.64 -23.64 7.64
C GLU A 2 -11.13 -23.89 7.60
N THR A 3 -10.73 -25.15 7.43
CA THR A 3 -9.33 -25.54 7.28
C THR A 3 -8.75 -24.92 6.01
N PRO A 4 -7.49 -24.45 6.03
CA PRO A 4 -6.81 -23.97 4.81
C PRO A 4 -6.89 -25.04 3.72
N LYS A 5 -7.37 -24.66 2.53
CA LYS A 5 -7.41 -25.53 1.36
C LYS A 5 -6.12 -25.34 0.57
N GLU A 6 -5.56 -26.45 0.08
CA GLU A 6 -4.40 -26.41 -0.81
C GLU A 6 -4.77 -25.67 -2.10
N ILE A 7 -3.89 -24.76 -2.53
CA ILE A 7 -4.01 -24.01 -3.77
C ILE A 7 -2.91 -24.49 -4.71
N PHE A 8 -3.26 -24.91 -5.93
CA PHE A 8 -2.29 -25.42 -6.89
C PHE A 8 -2.05 -24.43 -8.04
N LEU A 9 -0.79 -24.29 -8.46
CA LEU A 9 -0.41 -23.44 -9.60
C LEU A 9 -1.18 -23.80 -10.89
N LYS A 10 -1.44 -25.10 -11.12
CA LYS A 10 -2.18 -25.60 -12.29
C LYS A 10 -3.64 -25.12 -12.35
N ASP A 11 -4.20 -24.69 -11.23
CA ASP A 11 -5.59 -24.23 -11.13
C ASP A 11 -5.72 -22.72 -11.37
N TYR A 12 -4.60 -22.04 -11.67
CA TYR A 12 -4.60 -20.62 -12.00
C TYR A 12 -5.59 -20.33 -13.14
N LYS A 13 -6.50 -19.40 -12.85
CA LYS A 13 -7.38 -18.79 -13.83
C LYS A 13 -7.21 -17.29 -13.82
N LYS A 14 -7.19 -16.75 -15.03
CA LYS A 14 -7.28 -15.31 -15.30
C LYS A 14 -8.54 -14.75 -14.63
N PRO A 15 -8.47 -13.57 -13.96
CA PRO A 15 -9.64 -12.98 -13.34
C PRO A 15 -10.65 -12.55 -14.42
N ASP A 16 -11.94 -12.65 -14.10
CA ASP A 16 -13.04 -12.26 -14.97
C ASP A 16 -13.18 -10.74 -15.12
N TYR A 17 -12.57 -9.98 -14.20
CA TYR A 17 -12.63 -8.53 -14.13
C TYR A 17 -11.25 -7.92 -13.94
N TYR A 18 -11.04 -6.75 -14.53
CA TYR A 18 -9.86 -5.92 -14.36
C TYR A 18 -10.21 -4.60 -13.70
N PHE A 19 -9.27 -4.08 -12.92
CA PHE A 19 -9.37 -2.75 -12.33
C PHE A 19 -8.37 -1.82 -12.99
N ASP A 20 -8.85 -0.67 -13.48
CA ASP A 20 -7.99 0.29 -14.17
C ASP A 20 -7.47 1.38 -13.22
N THR A 21 -8.38 1.99 -12.47
CA THR A 21 -8.09 2.99 -11.45
C THR A 21 -8.74 2.62 -10.12
N VAL A 22 -8.07 2.98 -9.03
CA VAL A 22 -8.54 2.82 -7.66
C VAL A 22 -8.28 4.11 -6.91
N ASP A 23 -9.36 4.83 -6.59
CA ASP A 23 -9.31 6.05 -5.78
C ASP A 23 -9.73 5.69 -4.35
N LEU A 24 -8.78 5.82 -3.41
CA LEU A 24 -8.97 5.52 -2.00
C LEU A 24 -9.07 6.81 -1.20
N THR A 25 -9.99 6.86 -0.24
CA THR A 25 -10.03 7.89 0.80
C THR A 25 -10.04 7.22 2.16
N PHE A 26 -9.04 7.54 2.98
CA PHE A 26 -8.92 7.09 4.36
C PHE A 26 -9.26 8.24 5.30
N SER A 27 -10.33 8.11 6.06
CA SER A 27 -10.64 9.00 7.18
C SER A 27 -10.17 8.33 8.47
N LEU A 28 -8.95 8.66 8.90
CA LEU A 28 -8.31 8.07 10.06
C LEU A 28 -8.96 8.59 11.36
N GLY A 29 -9.26 7.66 12.27
CA GLY A 29 -9.79 7.95 13.59
C GLY A 29 -9.23 6.99 14.64
N GLU A 30 -9.28 7.39 15.91
CA GLU A 30 -8.75 6.57 17.02
C GLU A 30 -9.53 5.27 17.23
N GLU A 31 -10.86 5.33 17.09
CA GLU A 31 -11.75 4.19 17.34
C GLU A 31 -12.12 3.42 16.08
N HIS A 32 -12.14 4.11 14.94
CA HIS A 32 -12.45 3.52 13.65
C HIS A 32 -11.87 4.36 12.53
N THR A 33 -11.51 3.69 11.45
CA THR A 33 -11.14 4.32 10.18
C THR A 33 -12.22 3.98 9.17
N ILE A 34 -12.70 5.01 8.47
CA ILE A 34 -13.58 4.84 7.31
C ILE A 34 -12.73 4.82 6.06
N VAL A 35 -12.89 3.79 5.24
CA VAL A 35 -12.21 3.65 3.95
C VAL A 35 -13.25 3.69 2.86
N SER A 36 -13.15 4.68 1.96
CA SER A 36 -13.92 4.69 0.72
C SER A 36 -13.00 4.26 -0.42
N SER A 37 -13.42 3.26 -1.18
CA SER A 37 -12.79 2.85 -2.42
C SER A 37 -13.73 3.13 -3.59
N ASN A 38 -13.18 3.73 -4.64
CA ASN A 38 -13.86 3.98 -5.89
C ASN A 38 -13.03 3.35 -7.02
N ILE A 39 -13.58 2.32 -7.66
CA ILE A 39 -12.84 1.43 -8.55
C ILE A 39 -13.47 1.48 -9.94
N THR A 40 -12.66 1.75 -10.96
CA THR A 40 -13.07 1.58 -12.36
C THR A 40 -12.88 0.13 -12.78
N VAL A 41 -13.99 -0.58 -13.01
CA VAL A 41 -14.02 -2.00 -13.32
C VAL A 41 -14.31 -2.25 -14.80
N TYR A 42 -13.52 -3.13 -15.41
CA TYR A 42 -13.70 -3.63 -16.78
C TYR A 42 -13.92 -5.15 -16.75
N PRO A 43 -15.01 -5.67 -17.31
CA PRO A 43 -15.13 -7.09 -17.60
C PRO A 43 -14.05 -7.53 -18.60
N ARG A 44 -13.40 -8.67 -18.37
CA ARG A 44 -12.35 -9.21 -19.24
C ARG A 44 -12.89 -9.79 -20.54
N ILE A 45 -14.13 -10.25 -20.53
CA ILE A 45 -14.75 -10.92 -21.67
C ILE A 45 -15.34 -9.84 -22.59
N GLU A 46 -14.59 -9.47 -23.63
CA GLU A 46 -15.17 -8.91 -24.85
C GLU A 46 -15.98 -10.02 -25.54
N GLY A 47 -17.22 -10.26 -25.09
CA GLY A 47 -18.18 -11.13 -25.77
C GLY A 47 -18.79 -12.28 -24.96
N ASN A 48 -20.07 -12.10 -24.63
CA ASN A 48 -21.12 -13.15 -24.65
C ASN A 48 -21.22 -14.20 -23.52
N SER A 49 -20.60 -14.05 -22.36
CA SER A 49 -21.18 -14.69 -21.15
C SER A 49 -22.39 -13.86 -20.70
N SER A 50 -23.58 -14.34 -21.05
CA SER A 50 -24.84 -13.80 -20.55
C SER A 50 -25.52 -14.89 -19.70
N PRO A 51 -25.65 -14.70 -18.37
CA PRO A 51 -25.23 -13.53 -17.60
C PRO A 51 -23.70 -13.45 -17.40
N PRO A 52 -23.15 -12.26 -17.12
CA PRO A 52 -21.74 -12.11 -16.75
C PRO A 52 -21.44 -12.91 -15.47
N PRO A 53 -20.21 -13.43 -15.30
CA PRO A 53 -19.83 -14.13 -14.07
C PRO A 53 -19.93 -13.18 -12.85
N PRO A 54 -20.17 -13.69 -11.65
CA PRO A 54 -20.22 -12.84 -10.46
C PRO A 54 -18.87 -12.15 -10.20
N LEU A 55 -18.88 -10.90 -9.74
CA LEU A 55 -17.67 -10.23 -9.26
C LEU A 55 -17.47 -10.61 -7.79
N VAL A 56 -16.43 -11.38 -7.50
CA VAL A 56 -16.05 -11.81 -6.15
C VAL A 56 -14.89 -10.96 -5.67
N LEU A 57 -15.04 -10.35 -4.50
CA LEU A 57 -14.03 -9.51 -3.86
C LEU A 57 -13.67 -10.11 -2.50
N ASP A 58 -12.38 -10.20 -2.20
CA ASP A 58 -11.85 -10.62 -0.92
C ASP A 58 -12.02 -9.50 0.12
N GLY A 59 -12.45 -9.86 1.33
CA GLY A 59 -12.54 -8.94 2.45
C GLY A 59 -12.62 -9.68 3.79
N VAL A 60 -11.78 -9.31 4.76
CA VAL A 60 -11.67 -9.99 6.06
C VAL A 60 -11.70 -8.96 7.18
N ASP A 61 -12.50 -9.24 8.22
CA ASP A 61 -12.67 -8.37 9.40
C ASP A 61 -13.08 -6.93 9.06
N LEU A 62 -13.91 -6.78 8.01
CA LEU A 62 -14.44 -5.51 7.52
C LEU A 62 -15.91 -5.35 7.92
N LYS A 63 -16.29 -4.15 8.35
CA LYS A 63 -17.70 -3.76 8.42
C LYS A 63 -18.08 -3.01 7.15
N LEU A 64 -18.89 -3.63 6.30
CA LEU A 64 -19.45 -2.98 5.11
C LEU A 64 -20.45 -1.89 5.52
N VAL A 65 -20.20 -0.65 5.09
CA VAL A 65 -21.07 0.51 5.35
C VAL A 65 -22.02 0.75 4.19
N SER A 66 -21.50 0.79 2.95
CA SER A 66 -22.29 1.00 1.74
C SER A 66 -21.60 0.41 0.52
N ILE A 67 -22.38 0.07 -0.51
CA ILE A 67 -21.87 -0.38 -1.80
C ILE A 67 -22.74 0.22 -2.92
N LYS A 68 -22.08 0.82 -3.90
CA LYS A 68 -22.73 1.40 -5.08
C LYS A 68 -22.09 0.92 -6.36
N VAL A 69 -22.91 0.76 -7.38
CA VAL A 69 -22.49 0.52 -8.76
C VAL A 69 -23.06 1.62 -9.63
N ASP A 70 -22.19 2.34 -10.35
CA ASP A 70 -22.54 3.50 -11.16
C ASP A 70 -23.38 4.55 -10.39
N GLY A 71 -23.01 4.77 -9.12
CA GLY A 71 -23.69 5.70 -8.21
C GLY A 71 -25.02 5.19 -7.63
N LYS A 72 -25.50 4.01 -8.05
CA LYS A 72 -26.71 3.39 -7.50
C LYS A 72 -26.36 2.45 -6.34
N GLU A 73 -26.97 2.68 -5.18
CA GLU A 73 -26.83 1.81 -4.00
C GLU A 73 -27.37 0.40 -4.29
N LEU A 74 -26.55 -0.62 -4.01
CA LEU A 74 -26.97 -2.01 -4.08
C LEU A 74 -27.74 -2.39 -2.81
N GLN A 75 -28.80 -3.16 -2.99
CA GLN A 75 -29.58 -3.71 -1.89
C GLN A 75 -29.02 -5.07 -1.48
N LYS A 76 -29.40 -5.56 -0.29
CA LYS A 76 -28.90 -6.85 0.25
C LYS A 76 -29.18 -8.06 -0.64
N GLN A 77 -30.17 -7.99 -1.54
CA GLN A 77 -30.44 -9.05 -2.52
C GLN A 77 -29.50 -9.02 -3.73
N ASP A 78 -28.82 -7.90 -3.99
CA ASP A 78 -27.98 -7.70 -5.17
C ASP A 78 -26.55 -8.23 -4.96
N TYR A 79 -26.18 -8.49 -3.71
CA TYR A 79 -24.87 -9.03 -3.33
C TYR A 79 -24.98 -10.07 -2.21
N HIS A 80 -24.03 -10.99 -2.18
CA HIS A 80 -23.84 -11.91 -1.06
C HIS A 80 -22.60 -11.49 -0.28
N LEU A 81 -22.74 -11.38 1.04
CA LEU A 81 -21.64 -11.06 1.94
C LEU A 81 -21.43 -12.23 2.90
N ASP A 82 -20.23 -12.78 2.92
CA ASP A 82 -19.79 -13.77 3.90
C ASP A 82 -18.56 -13.27 4.69
N ALA A 83 -17.97 -14.13 5.51
CA ALA A 83 -16.86 -13.78 6.38
C ALA A 83 -15.57 -13.42 5.63
N ARG A 84 -15.46 -13.79 4.34
CA ARG A 84 -14.25 -13.62 3.53
C ARG A 84 -14.48 -12.92 2.19
N HIS A 85 -15.72 -12.84 1.72
CA HIS A 85 -16.02 -12.32 0.39
C HIS A 85 -17.25 -11.43 0.36
N LEU A 86 -17.18 -10.45 -0.53
CA LEU A 86 -18.30 -9.69 -1.06
C LEU A 86 -18.49 -10.06 -2.53
N THR A 87 -19.63 -10.68 -2.84
CA THR A 87 -19.94 -11.19 -4.18
C THR A 87 -21.11 -10.41 -4.78
N ILE A 88 -20.86 -9.71 -5.90
CA ILE A 88 -21.91 -9.09 -6.71
C ILE A 88 -22.38 -10.12 -7.74
N SER A 89 -23.59 -10.64 -7.57
CA SER A 89 -24.08 -11.79 -8.34
C SER A 89 -24.35 -11.46 -9.82
N SER A 90 -24.72 -10.22 -10.11
CA SER A 90 -25.08 -9.77 -11.46
C SER A 90 -24.53 -8.36 -11.68
N PRO A 91 -23.20 -8.22 -11.83
CA PRO A 91 -22.60 -6.93 -12.13
C PRO A 91 -23.06 -6.44 -13.51
N PRO A 92 -22.98 -5.12 -13.79
CA PRO A 92 -23.38 -4.58 -15.08
C PRO A 92 -22.66 -5.27 -16.25
N SER A 93 -23.42 -5.64 -17.28
CA SER A 93 -22.88 -6.18 -18.54
C SER A 93 -22.30 -5.09 -19.46
N THR A 94 -22.09 -3.88 -18.95
CA THR A 94 -21.52 -2.75 -19.70
C THR A 94 -20.02 -2.95 -19.91
N ALA A 95 -19.44 -2.22 -20.88
CA ALA A 95 -18.00 -2.28 -21.15
C ALA A 95 -17.14 -1.82 -19.96
N ARG A 96 -17.70 -0.99 -19.07
CA ARG A 96 -17.10 -0.55 -17.81
C ARG A 96 -18.19 -0.13 -16.82
N PHE A 97 -17.88 -0.19 -15.54
CA PHE A 97 -18.69 0.40 -14.49
C PHE A 97 -17.81 0.90 -13.34
N THR A 98 -18.38 1.75 -12.50
CA THR A 98 -17.73 2.28 -11.31
C THR A 98 -18.28 1.58 -10.08
N LEU A 99 -17.40 0.94 -9.30
CA LEU A 99 -17.73 0.28 -8.04
C LEU A 99 -17.25 1.13 -6.87
N GLN A 100 -18.18 1.55 -6.02
CA GLN A 100 -17.87 2.32 -4.83
C GLN A 100 -18.19 1.49 -3.58
N ILE A 101 -17.24 1.37 -2.69
CA ILE A 101 -17.40 0.61 -1.44
C ILE A 101 -16.95 1.51 -0.28
N VAL A 102 -17.71 1.51 0.80
CA VAL A 102 -17.31 2.13 2.05
C VAL A 102 -17.23 1.06 3.12
N THR A 103 -16.08 0.94 3.77
CA THR A 103 -15.82 0.02 4.87
C THR A 103 -15.40 0.79 6.12
N GLU A 104 -15.71 0.21 7.27
CA GLU A 104 -15.23 0.64 8.58
C GLU A 104 -14.31 -0.46 9.13
N ILE A 105 -13.13 -0.05 9.60
CA ILE A 105 -12.10 -0.93 10.19
C ILE A 105 -11.61 -0.37 11.52
N GLN A 106 -10.99 -1.20 12.35
CA GLN A 106 -10.47 -0.83 13.67
C GLN A 106 -8.96 -1.11 13.78
N PRO A 107 -8.09 -0.22 13.25
CA PRO A 107 -6.64 -0.47 13.21
C PRO A 107 -6.00 -0.64 14.60
N GLN A 108 -6.58 -0.04 15.63
CA GLN A 108 -6.13 -0.16 17.02
C GLN A 108 -6.35 -1.56 17.62
N ASN A 109 -7.31 -2.32 17.08
CA ASN A 109 -7.60 -3.69 17.50
C ASN A 109 -6.90 -4.74 16.61
N ASN A 110 -6.19 -4.31 15.56
CA ASN A 110 -5.55 -5.20 14.61
C ASN A 110 -4.18 -5.67 15.13
N THR A 111 -4.17 -6.82 15.80
CA THR A 111 -2.96 -7.43 16.35
C THR A 111 -2.23 -8.35 15.37
N SER A 112 -2.80 -8.61 14.18
CA SER A 112 -2.12 -9.45 13.18
C SER A 112 -1.01 -8.72 12.42
N LEU A 113 -0.97 -7.37 12.50
CA LEU A 113 -0.04 -6.50 11.77
C LEU A 113 -0.08 -6.70 10.24
N GLU A 114 -1.29 -6.96 9.72
CA GLU A 114 -1.62 -7.11 8.30
C GLU A 114 -2.80 -6.20 7.96
N GLY A 115 -2.85 -5.62 6.77
CA GLY A 115 -3.77 -4.54 6.45
C GLY A 115 -3.33 -3.24 7.13
N LEU A 116 -4.28 -2.43 7.61
CA LEU A 116 -4.00 -1.21 8.36
C LEU A 116 -4.06 -1.50 9.87
N TYR A 117 -3.01 -1.11 10.60
CA TYR A 117 -2.91 -1.27 12.04
C TYR A 117 -2.21 -0.08 12.69
N LYS A 118 -2.22 -0.01 14.04
CA LYS A 118 -1.41 0.96 14.79
C LYS A 118 -0.15 0.32 15.35
N SER A 119 1.02 0.92 15.08
CA SER A 119 2.29 0.60 15.74
C SER A 119 2.82 1.85 16.46
N SER A 120 3.02 1.74 17.77
CA SER A 120 3.53 2.84 18.62
C SER A 120 2.79 4.16 18.41
N GLY A 121 1.46 4.10 18.26
CA GLY A 121 0.60 5.26 18.06
C GLY A 121 0.46 5.73 16.61
N ASN A 122 1.28 5.24 15.68
CA ASN A 122 1.22 5.60 14.25
C ASN A 122 0.40 4.57 13.46
N PHE A 123 -0.32 5.01 12.43
CA PHE A 123 -0.94 4.11 11.46
C PHE A 123 0.10 3.61 10.46
N VAL A 124 0.10 2.31 10.21
CA VAL A 124 1.01 1.63 9.29
C VAL A 124 0.24 0.55 8.55
N THR A 125 0.58 0.33 7.28
CA THR A 125 0.06 -0.79 6.50
C THR A 125 1.09 -1.86 6.23
N HIS A 126 0.64 -3.11 6.17
CA HIS A 126 1.36 -4.21 5.54
C HIS A 126 0.39 -5.03 4.69
N CYS A 127 0.57 -5.02 3.37
CA CYS A 127 -0.38 -5.61 2.43
C CYS A 127 0.11 -6.89 1.76
N GLU A 128 1.40 -7.22 1.84
CA GLU A 128 1.91 -8.50 1.34
C GLU A 128 1.62 -9.63 2.35
N ALA A 129 1.22 -10.83 1.93
CA ALA A 129 0.82 -11.20 0.56
C ALA A 129 -0.64 -10.83 0.24
N GLU A 130 -1.49 -10.82 1.25
CA GLU A 130 -2.96 -10.76 1.14
C GLU A 130 -3.56 -9.87 2.25
N GLY A 131 -2.86 -8.79 2.60
CA GLY A 131 -3.27 -7.88 3.67
C GLY A 131 -4.21 -6.76 3.19
N PHE A 132 -4.29 -6.49 1.89
CA PHE A 132 -5.12 -5.40 1.39
C PHE A 132 -6.63 -5.68 1.57
N ARG A 133 -7.05 -6.95 1.53
CA ARG A 133 -8.42 -7.38 1.88
C ARG A 133 -8.82 -7.11 3.33
N LYS A 134 -7.89 -6.73 4.22
CA LYS A 134 -8.20 -6.25 5.58
C LYS A 134 -8.40 -4.73 5.65
N ILE A 135 -8.44 -4.05 4.50
CA ILE A 135 -8.65 -2.60 4.40
C ILE A 135 -9.99 -2.30 3.71
N THR A 136 -10.21 -2.87 2.52
CA THR A 136 -11.44 -2.75 1.73
C THR A 136 -11.67 -4.04 0.96
N TYR A 137 -12.91 -4.28 0.51
CA TYR A 137 -13.19 -5.37 -0.42
C TYR A 137 -12.48 -5.13 -1.75
N TYR A 138 -11.70 -6.10 -2.23
CA TYR A 138 -10.88 -5.98 -3.43
C TYR A 138 -10.60 -7.34 -4.08
N GLN A 139 -10.17 -7.38 -5.35
CA GLN A 139 -9.58 -8.59 -5.94
C GLN A 139 -8.11 -8.67 -5.50
N ASP A 140 -7.86 -9.22 -4.31
CA ASP A 140 -6.56 -9.15 -3.63
C ASP A 140 -5.60 -10.22 -4.15
N ARG A 141 -5.20 -10.06 -5.42
CA ARG A 141 -4.36 -10.95 -6.20
C ARG A 141 -3.36 -10.14 -7.07
N PRO A 142 -2.12 -10.62 -7.27
CA PRO A 142 -1.05 -9.81 -7.84
C PRO A 142 -1.14 -9.55 -9.36
N ASP A 143 -1.96 -10.30 -10.09
CA ASP A 143 -2.22 -10.09 -11.52
C ASP A 143 -3.35 -9.09 -11.80
N ILE A 144 -3.95 -8.50 -10.75
CA ILE A 144 -4.81 -7.31 -10.83
C ILE A 144 -3.94 -6.10 -10.53
N MET A 145 -3.63 -5.32 -11.57
CA MET A 145 -2.82 -4.10 -11.46
C MET A 145 -3.64 -2.88 -11.83
N ALA A 146 -3.69 -1.89 -10.94
CA ALA A 146 -4.41 -0.64 -11.13
C ALA A 146 -3.52 0.57 -10.84
N LYS A 147 -3.90 1.75 -11.34
CA LYS A 147 -3.35 3.03 -10.89
C LYS A 147 -4.07 3.46 -9.62
N TYR A 148 -3.33 4.04 -8.68
CA TYR A 148 -3.89 4.40 -7.37
C TYR A 148 -3.78 5.89 -7.11
N THR A 149 -4.90 6.46 -6.67
CA THR A 149 -4.95 7.76 -6.00
C THR A 149 -5.33 7.50 -4.54
N CYS A 150 -4.60 8.06 -3.59
CA CYS A 150 -4.84 7.85 -2.17
C CYS A 150 -4.95 9.19 -1.45
N ARG A 151 -6.16 9.52 -0.99
CA ARG A 151 -6.42 10.63 -0.08
C ARG A 151 -6.41 10.11 1.35
N VAL A 152 -5.59 10.72 2.19
CA VAL A 152 -5.51 10.41 3.62
C VAL A 152 -5.95 11.64 4.39
N GLU A 153 -6.85 11.47 5.34
CA GLU A 153 -7.35 12.51 6.23
C GLU A 153 -7.15 12.07 7.69
N GLY A 154 -6.68 12.98 8.53
CA GLY A 154 -6.41 12.69 9.93
C GLY A 154 -6.40 13.94 10.81
N ASP A 155 -6.39 13.74 12.12
CA ASP A 155 -6.15 14.81 13.09
C ASP A 155 -4.73 15.35 12.92
N LYS A 156 -4.57 16.66 12.68
CA LYS A 156 -3.27 17.27 12.39
C LYS A 156 -2.34 17.29 13.60
N ALA A 157 -2.90 17.37 14.80
CA ALA A 157 -2.12 17.40 16.03
C ALA A 157 -1.59 16.02 16.40
N LEU A 158 -2.33 14.95 16.10
CA LEU A 158 -1.91 13.56 16.33
C LEU A 158 -1.10 12.98 15.16
N TYR A 159 -1.45 13.34 13.93
CA TYR A 159 -0.92 12.74 12.69
C TYR A 159 -0.42 13.81 11.71
N PRO A 160 0.56 14.66 12.08
CA PRO A 160 1.01 15.76 11.22
C PRO A 160 1.64 15.30 9.89
N VAL A 161 2.04 14.03 9.77
CA VAL A 161 2.61 13.44 8.56
C VAL A 161 1.65 12.38 8.03
N LEU A 162 1.22 12.54 6.77
CA LEU A 162 0.35 11.60 6.03
C LEU A 162 1.03 11.19 4.72
N LEU A 163 1.38 9.92 4.58
CA LEU A 163 2.15 9.38 3.46
C LEU A 163 1.40 8.23 2.78
N SER A 164 1.51 8.15 1.46
CA SER A 164 1.14 6.97 0.66
C SER A 164 2.07 6.83 -0.55
N ASN A 165 1.80 5.87 -1.44
CA ASN A 165 2.60 5.64 -2.64
C ASN A 165 2.48 6.80 -3.65
N GLY A 166 3.47 6.92 -4.52
CA GLY A 166 3.51 7.92 -5.59
C GLY A 166 4.02 9.29 -5.13
N ASN A 167 3.47 10.34 -5.73
CA ASN A 167 3.84 11.74 -5.49
C ASN A 167 2.71 12.46 -4.74
N LEU A 168 3.09 13.40 -3.86
CA LEU A 168 2.14 14.31 -3.22
C LEU A 168 1.61 15.31 -4.25
N VAL A 169 0.31 15.27 -4.54
CA VAL A 169 -0.34 16.12 -5.54
C VAL A 169 -1.21 17.22 -4.93
N GLU A 170 -1.71 17.01 -3.72
CA GLU A 170 -2.55 17.97 -3.01
C GLU A 170 -2.40 17.79 -1.50
N GLU A 171 -2.41 18.88 -0.73
CA GLU A 171 -2.52 18.86 0.72
C GLU A 171 -3.29 20.09 1.22
N GLY A 172 -3.94 19.98 2.37
CA GLY A 172 -4.72 21.08 2.91
C GLY A 172 -5.23 20.84 4.32
N ASN A 173 -5.72 21.91 4.94
CA ASN A 173 -6.39 21.82 6.25
C ASN A 173 -7.89 21.55 6.05
N LEU A 174 -8.48 20.83 7.00
CA LEU A 174 -9.91 20.59 7.09
C LEU A 174 -10.46 21.23 8.37
N GLU A 175 -11.78 21.33 8.46
CA GLU A 175 -12.45 21.75 9.68
C GLU A 175 -12.17 20.78 10.85
N GLY A 176 -12.33 21.27 12.08
CA GLY A 176 -12.18 20.44 13.28
C GLY A 176 -10.75 20.00 13.58
N GLY A 177 -9.74 20.75 13.12
CA GLY A 177 -8.32 20.45 13.41
C GLY A 177 -7.71 19.33 12.58
N LYS A 178 -8.43 18.85 11.56
CA LYS A 178 -7.95 17.82 10.64
C LYS A 178 -7.18 18.43 9.47
N HIS A 179 -6.49 17.58 8.74
CA HIS A 179 -5.85 17.92 7.47
C HIS A 179 -5.88 16.70 6.53
N TYR A 180 -5.49 16.90 5.28
CA TYR A 180 -5.40 15.85 4.30
C TYR A 180 -4.18 15.96 3.41
N ALA A 181 -3.80 14.83 2.82
CA ALA A 181 -2.83 14.72 1.75
C ALA A 181 -3.36 13.75 0.68
N VAL A 182 -3.20 14.11 -0.60
CA VAL A 182 -3.55 13.29 -1.75
C VAL A 182 -2.27 12.87 -2.47
N TRP A 183 -2.13 11.58 -2.69
CA TRP A 183 -0.99 10.93 -3.30
C TRP A 183 -1.42 10.22 -4.58
N GLU A 184 -0.66 10.39 -5.66
CA GLU A 184 -0.93 9.74 -6.94
C GLU A 184 0.28 8.92 -7.39
N ASP A 185 0.06 7.61 -7.62
CA ASP A 185 1.03 6.72 -8.23
C ASP A 185 0.68 6.48 -9.71
N PRO A 186 1.50 6.98 -10.67
CA PRO A 186 1.19 6.88 -12.08
C PRO A 186 1.36 5.45 -12.64
N HIS A 187 2.03 4.56 -11.90
CA HIS A 187 2.32 3.20 -12.33
C HIS A 187 1.22 2.23 -11.89
N LYS A 188 0.84 1.33 -12.81
CA LYS A 188 -0.03 0.21 -12.46
C LYS A 188 0.72 -0.70 -11.51
N LYS A 189 0.12 -0.98 -10.35
CA LYS A 189 0.67 -1.90 -9.35
C LYS A 189 -0.42 -2.82 -8.79
N PRO A 190 -0.04 -4.01 -8.31
CA PRO A 190 -0.91 -4.83 -7.48
C PRO A 190 -1.11 -4.21 -6.08
N CYS A 191 -2.22 -4.59 -5.44
CA CYS A 191 -2.61 -4.08 -4.13
C CYS A 191 -1.64 -4.43 -2.99
N TYR A 192 -0.88 -5.53 -3.08
CA TYR A 192 0.11 -5.88 -2.05
C TYR A 192 1.25 -4.83 -1.91
N LEU A 193 1.49 -4.02 -2.95
CA LEU A 193 2.45 -2.92 -2.94
C LEU A 193 1.86 -1.60 -2.40
N PHE A 194 0.58 -1.57 -2.05
CA PHE A 194 -0.04 -0.41 -1.41
C PHE A 194 0.61 -0.12 -0.05
N ALA A 195 0.83 1.15 0.26
CA ALA A 195 1.27 1.59 1.57
C ALA A 195 0.57 2.88 2.01
N LEU A 196 0.29 2.97 3.31
CA LEU A 196 -0.15 4.16 4.00
C LEU A 196 0.57 4.22 5.35
N VAL A 197 1.10 5.41 5.66
CA VAL A 197 1.68 5.72 6.97
C VAL A 197 1.15 7.07 7.43
N ALA A 198 0.68 7.14 8.67
CA ALA A 198 0.29 8.40 9.30
C ALA A 198 0.74 8.46 10.76
N GLY A 199 1.37 9.56 11.18
CA GLY A 199 2.05 9.57 12.47
C GLY A 199 2.79 10.85 12.87
N GLN A 200 3.34 10.81 14.08
CA GLN A 200 4.30 11.79 14.59
C GLN A 200 5.71 11.47 14.10
N LEU A 201 5.99 11.87 12.85
CA LEU A 201 7.24 11.54 12.19
C LEU A 201 8.07 12.78 11.86
N GLN A 202 9.39 12.60 11.86
CA GLN A 202 10.36 13.56 11.36
C GLN A 202 11.15 12.91 10.23
N SER A 203 11.57 13.72 9.26
CA SER A 203 12.32 13.24 8.12
C SER A 203 13.79 13.66 8.17
N ARG A 204 14.67 12.76 7.74
CA ARG A 204 15.99 13.11 7.22
C ARG A 204 15.88 13.23 5.70
N ASP A 205 16.05 14.45 5.22
CA ASP A 205 15.95 14.79 3.81
C ASP A 205 17.34 14.86 3.17
N ASP A 206 17.42 14.37 1.94
CA ASP A 206 18.60 14.49 1.09
C ASP A 206 18.18 14.41 -0.39
N SER A 207 19.13 14.38 -1.32
CA SER A 207 18.86 14.19 -2.75
C SER A 207 19.90 13.31 -3.43
N PHE A 208 19.49 12.71 -4.55
CA PHE A 208 20.34 11.95 -5.47
C PHE A 208 20.12 12.47 -6.88
N VAL A 209 21.17 12.54 -7.69
CA VAL A 209 21.07 12.93 -9.10
C VAL A 209 21.38 11.70 -9.93
N THR A 210 20.42 11.27 -10.74
CA THR A 210 20.59 10.09 -11.61
C THR A 210 21.59 10.36 -12.71
N ARG A 211 22.11 9.31 -13.35
CA ARG A 211 23.05 9.46 -14.48
C ARG A 211 22.48 10.29 -15.65
N SER A 212 21.16 10.32 -15.86
CA SER A 212 20.51 11.17 -16.87
C SER A 212 20.29 12.62 -16.42
N GLY A 213 20.60 12.93 -15.15
CA GLY A 213 20.47 14.26 -14.56
C GLY A 213 19.16 14.51 -13.81
N ARG A 214 18.28 13.51 -13.64
CA ARG A 214 17.07 13.67 -12.81
C ARG A 214 17.48 13.85 -11.36
N LYS A 215 16.97 14.89 -10.70
CA LYS A 215 17.13 15.08 -9.25
C LYS A 215 15.99 14.38 -8.51
N VAL A 216 16.33 13.35 -7.73
CA VAL A 216 15.42 12.60 -6.89
C VAL A 216 15.52 13.13 -5.45
N SER A 217 14.38 13.46 -4.85
CA SER A 217 14.28 13.82 -3.43
C SER A 217 14.22 12.55 -2.59
N LEU A 218 15.06 12.44 -1.56
CA LEU A 218 15.12 11.28 -0.67
C LEU A 218 14.66 11.70 0.73
N ARG A 219 13.72 10.95 1.32
CA ARG A 219 13.24 11.19 2.68
C ARG A 219 13.21 9.91 3.48
N ILE A 220 13.84 9.91 4.66
CA ILE A 220 13.71 8.83 5.64
C ILE A 220 12.92 9.36 6.83
N TRP A 221 11.68 8.91 6.96
CA TRP A 221 10.75 9.23 8.02
C TRP A 221 10.91 8.28 9.21
N THR A 222 10.93 8.82 10.41
CA THR A 222 11.04 8.05 11.64
C THR A 222 10.54 8.87 12.84
N THR A 223 10.51 8.29 14.03
CA THR A 223 10.23 9.05 15.26
C THR A 223 11.37 10.03 15.55
N ALA A 224 11.10 11.09 16.31
CA ALA A 224 12.12 12.08 16.65
C ALA A 224 13.34 11.46 17.38
N GLU A 225 13.12 10.44 18.20
CA GLU A 225 14.18 9.72 18.93
C GLU A 225 15.14 8.97 17.99
N ASP A 226 14.61 8.42 16.90
CA ASP A 226 15.37 7.59 15.97
C ASP A 226 15.99 8.39 14.82
N LEU A 227 15.59 9.66 14.63
CA LEU A 227 16.11 10.51 13.57
C LEU A 227 17.64 10.57 13.50
N PRO A 228 18.42 10.71 14.60
CA PRO A 228 19.89 10.70 14.52
C PRO A 228 20.50 9.42 13.94
N LYS A 229 19.75 8.31 13.94
CA LYS A 229 20.23 6.97 13.58
C LYS A 229 20.10 6.68 12.08
N THR A 230 19.37 7.49 11.32
CA THR A 230 19.11 7.26 9.88
C THR A 230 20.22 7.74 8.92
N VAL A 231 21.36 8.26 9.43
CA VAL A 231 22.45 8.81 8.60
C VAL A 231 23.04 7.74 7.69
N HIS A 232 23.29 6.57 8.27
CA HIS A 232 23.88 5.47 7.53
C HIS A 232 22.88 4.88 6.53
N ALA A 233 21.58 4.77 6.88
CA ALA A 233 20.55 4.34 5.94
C ALA A 233 20.43 5.26 4.71
N MET A 234 20.55 6.58 4.88
CA MET A 234 20.56 7.51 3.75
C MET A 234 21.79 7.31 2.84
N SER A 235 22.94 7.05 3.43
CA SER A 235 24.17 6.76 2.69
C SER A 235 24.05 5.45 1.89
N SER A 236 23.49 4.41 2.50
CA SER A 236 23.26 3.11 1.85
C SER A 236 22.23 3.22 0.73
N LEU A 237 21.16 4.02 0.88
CA LEU A 237 20.18 4.28 -0.17
C LEU A 237 20.85 4.89 -1.42
N LYS A 238 21.67 5.93 -1.24
CA LYS A 238 22.40 6.56 -2.35
C LYS A 238 23.38 5.60 -3.03
N ALA A 239 24.08 4.80 -2.23
CA ALA A 239 25.00 3.78 -2.76
C ALA A 239 24.25 2.73 -3.59
N ALA A 240 23.08 2.28 -3.12
CA ALA A 240 22.20 1.36 -3.83
C ALA A 240 21.74 1.91 -5.19
N MET A 241 21.23 3.15 -5.20
CA MET A 241 20.79 3.81 -6.44
C MET A 241 21.94 3.92 -7.44
N LYS A 242 23.13 4.34 -6.99
CA LYS A 242 24.32 4.45 -7.85
C LYS A 242 24.78 3.09 -8.39
N TRP A 243 24.71 2.05 -7.57
CA TRP A 243 25.12 0.72 -7.96
C TRP A 243 24.18 0.11 -9.01
N ASP A 244 22.86 0.29 -8.88
CA ASP A 244 21.89 -0.14 -9.89
C ASP A 244 22.10 0.59 -11.24
N GLU A 245 22.50 1.86 -11.22
CA GLU A 245 22.88 2.60 -12.43
C GLU A 245 24.17 2.06 -13.07
N ASP A 246 25.19 1.79 -12.26
CA ASP A 246 26.51 1.36 -12.73
C ASP A 246 26.51 -0.08 -13.26
N VAL A 247 25.78 -0.97 -12.59
CA VAL A 247 25.82 -2.41 -12.85
C VAL A 247 24.71 -2.85 -13.80
N PHE A 248 23.48 -2.37 -13.57
CA PHE A 248 22.31 -2.79 -14.35
C PHE A 248 21.81 -1.72 -15.32
N GLY A 249 22.33 -0.49 -15.24
CA GLY A 249 21.87 0.61 -16.08
C GLY A 249 20.44 1.04 -15.78
N LEU A 250 19.97 0.80 -14.56
CA LEU A 250 18.61 1.12 -14.10
C LEU A 250 18.61 2.44 -13.32
N GLU A 251 17.77 3.39 -13.75
CA GLU A 251 17.56 4.66 -13.05
C GLU A 251 16.23 4.63 -12.29
N TYR A 252 16.17 5.38 -11.18
CA TYR A 252 14.92 5.57 -10.48
C TYR A 252 13.93 6.41 -11.29
N ASP A 253 12.66 6.02 -11.27
CA ASP A 253 11.62 6.48 -12.20
C ASP A 253 10.69 7.56 -11.63
N LEU A 254 10.80 7.89 -10.35
CA LEU A 254 9.98 8.90 -9.67
C LEU A 254 10.81 10.06 -9.10
N ASP A 255 10.13 11.14 -8.74
CA ASP A 255 10.77 12.37 -8.25
C ASP A 255 11.03 12.37 -6.73
N LEU A 256 10.33 11.50 -6.00
CA LEU A 256 10.41 11.35 -4.55
C LEU A 256 10.54 9.87 -4.16
N PHE A 257 11.50 9.59 -3.28
CA PHE A 257 11.67 8.28 -2.64
C PHE A 257 11.52 8.42 -1.13
N ASN A 258 10.44 7.87 -0.58
CA ASN A 258 10.22 7.81 0.87
C ASN A 258 10.62 6.44 1.43
N ILE A 259 11.24 6.47 2.60
CA ILE A 259 11.41 5.34 3.50
C ILE A 259 10.75 5.71 4.82
N VAL A 260 9.95 4.82 5.39
CA VAL A 260 9.41 4.96 6.75
C VAL A 260 10.01 3.88 7.63
N VAL A 261 10.58 4.29 8.75
CA VAL A 261 11.07 3.40 9.80
C VAL A 261 9.99 3.25 10.86
N VAL A 262 9.54 2.02 11.08
CA VAL A 262 8.49 1.66 12.05
C VAL A 262 9.04 0.74 13.15
N ALA A 263 8.46 0.86 14.34
CA ALA A 263 8.92 0.15 15.54
C ALA A 263 8.47 -1.31 15.58
N ASP A 264 7.27 -1.62 15.08
CA ASP A 264 6.68 -2.96 15.00
C ASP A 264 6.32 -3.28 13.53
N PHE A 265 6.96 -4.31 12.97
CA PHE A 265 6.71 -4.79 11.61
C PHE A 265 6.98 -6.30 11.60
N ASN A 266 6.05 -7.12 11.11
CA ASN A 266 6.23 -8.58 11.06
C ASN A 266 7.38 -9.00 10.14
N MET A 267 7.59 -8.23 9.07
CA MET A 267 8.64 -8.45 8.09
C MET A 267 9.84 -7.53 8.38
N GLY A 268 11.01 -7.76 7.78
CA GLY A 268 12.17 -6.90 8.01
C GLY A 268 12.09 -5.55 7.28
N ALA A 269 11.67 -5.61 6.01
CA ALA A 269 11.51 -4.50 5.10
C ALA A 269 10.39 -4.85 4.09
N MET A 270 9.75 -3.85 3.50
CA MET A 270 8.77 -4.02 2.44
C MET A 270 9.02 -3.02 1.30
N GLU A 271 8.97 -3.49 0.05
CA GLU A 271 9.32 -2.73 -1.14
C GLU A 271 8.19 -1.89 -1.74
N ASN A 272 7.20 -1.48 -0.94
CA ASN A 272 6.07 -0.68 -1.40
C ASN A 272 6.55 0.50 -2.27
N LYS A 273 5.94 0.66 -3.45
CA LYS A 273 6.43 1.60 -4.48
C LYS A 273 6.47 3.03 -3.91
N SER A 274 7.65 3.64 -3.98
CA SER A 274 8.03 4.97 -3.46
C SER A 274 7.81 5.25 -1.96
N LEU A 275 7.32 4.28 -1.18
CA LEU A 275 7.11 4.41 0.27
C LEU A 275 7.54 3.11 0.97
N LYS A 276 8.84 2.81 0.97
CA LYS A 276 9.33 1.58 1.60
C LYS A 276 9.15 1.62 3.11
N CYS A 277 8.58 0.57 3.69
CA CYS A 277 8.48 0.42 5.15
C CYS A 277 9.65 -0.45 5.65
N LEU A 278 10.38 0.03 6.65
CA LEU A 278 11.53 -0.65 7.27
C LEU A 278 11.30 -0.85 8.76
N PHE A 279 11.63 -2.04 9.25
CA PHE A 279 11.63 -2.32 10.68
C PHE A 279 12.86 -1.75 11.38
N TRP A 280 12.66 -1.06 12.51
CA TRP A 280 13.70 -0.36 13.28
C TRP A 280 14.95 -1.20 13.62
N ARG A 281 14.83 -2.51 13.94
CA ARG A 281 16.02 -3.34 14.22
C ARG A 281 17.02 -3.39 13.05
N HIS A 282 16.57 -3.21 11.81
CA HIS A 282 17.44 -3.20 10.64
C HIS A 282 18.29 -1.94 10.51
N LEU A 283 17.91 -0.81 11.14
CA LEU A 283 18.79 0.35 11.26
C LEU A 283 20.08 0.03 12.03
N ARG A 284 20.02 -0.90 12.99
CA ARG A 284 21.20 -1.34 13.75
C ARG A 284 22.06 -2.33 12.97
N LEU A 285 21.46 -3.17 12.12
CA LEU A 285 22.20 -4.15 11.31
C LEU A 285 23.00 -3.48 10.19
N LEU A 286 22.47 -2.40 9.59
CA LEU A 286 23.23 -1.61 8.62
C LEU A 286 24.53 -1.03 9.25
N ARG A 287 24.56 -0.75 10.57
CA ARG A 287 25.78 -0.33 11.28
C ARG A 287 26.85 -1.42 11.39
N MET A 288 26.50 -2.70 11.26
CA MET A 288 27.41 -3.83 11.53
C MET A 288 27.96 -4.51 10.27
N GLN A 289 27.37 -4.31 9.09
CA GLN A 289 27.83 -4.95 7.85
C GLN A 289 28.75 -4.01 7.06
N ASN A 290 30.01 -4.41 6.94
CA ASN A 290 31.06 -3.71 6.19
C ASN A 290 30.72 -3.57 4.70
N MET A 291 31.17 -2.46 4.09
CA MET A 291 31.05 -2.11 2.66
C MET A 291 31.45 -3.21 1.63
N LEU A 292 32.08 -4.31 2.06
CA LEU A 292 32.61 -5.34 1.18
C LEU A 292 31.58 -6.41 0.78
N GLU A 293 30.52 -6.64 1.57
CA GLU A 293 29.48 -7.64 1.25
C GLU A 293 28.35 -7.09 0.35
N PHE A 294 28.21 -5.78 0.23
CA PHE A 294 27.13 -5.13 -0.54
C PHE A 294 27.38 -5.00 -2.05
N LYS A 295 28.47 -5.57 -2.59
CA LYS A 295 28.86 -5.41 -4.01
C LYS A 295 27.98 -6.17 -5.03
N GLY A 296 26.86 -6.77 -4.62
CA GLY A 296 26.08 -7.69 -5.47
C GLY A 296 24.56 -7.60 -5.38
N LEU A 297 24.00 -6.59 -4.70
CA LEU A 297 22.59 -6.59 -4.31
C LEU A 297 21.86 -5.37 -4.87
N SER A 298 20.73 -5.58 -5.56
CA SER A 298 19.88 -4.50 -6.08
C SER A 298 19.24 -3.68 -4.95
N LEU A 299 18.62 -2.54 -5.28
CA LEU A 299 17.84 -1.72 -4.33
C LEU A 299 16.82 -2.52 -3.49
N THR A 300 16.37 -3.68 -3.97
CA THR A 300 15.50 -4.61 -3.25
C THR A 300 16.29 -5.47 -2.27
N SER A 301 17.47 -5.95 -2.68
CA SER A 301 18.23 -6.94 -1.92
C SER A 301 19.11 -6.34 -0.83
N ILE A 302 19.59 -5.09 -0.96
CA ILE A 302 20.43 -4.41 0.06
C ILE A 302 19.74 -4.31 1.45
N PHE A 303 18.42 -4.36 1.49
CA PHE A 303 17.65 -4.28 2.73
C PHE A 303 17.04 -5.62 3.18
N ILE A 304 17.02 -6.64 2.32
CA ILE A 304 16.46 -7.98 2.60
C ILE A 304 17.55 -8.95 3.09
N THR A 305 18.80 -8.83 2.63
CA THR A 305 19.89 -9.78 2.95
C THR A 305 20.46 -9.70 4.37
N GLY A 306 19.82 -8.98 5.29
CA GLY A 306 20.06 -9.15 6.72
C GLY A 306 19.49 -10.46 7.29
N LEU A 307 18.78 -11.25 6.47
CA LEU A 307 17.98 -12.40 6.89
C LEU A 307 18.64 -13.78 6.79
N GLU A 308 19.81 -13.94 6.15
CA GLU A 308 20.39 -15.29 5.93
C GLU A 308 21.75 -15.56 6.61
N THR A 309 22.28 -14.63 7.40
CA THR A 309 23.45 -14.92 8.24
C THR A 309 23.24 -14.39 9.65
N GLY A 310 22.62 -15.22 10.49
CA GLY A 310 22.44 -15.03 11.93
C GLY A 310 22.05 -16.33 12.60
#